data_AF-W2VMF0-F1
#
_entry.id   AF-W2VMF0-F1
#
_cell.length_a   1.000
_cell.length_b   1.000
_cell.length_c   1.000
_cell.angle_alpha   90.00
_cell.angle_beta   90.00
_cell.angle_gamma   90.00
#
_symmetry.space_group_name_H-M   'P 1'
#
loop_
_entity.id
_entity.type
_entity.pdbx_description
1 polymer ?
#
loop_
_entity_poly.entity_id
_entity_poly.type
_entity_poly.pdbx_seq_one_letter_code
_entity_poly.pdbx_strand_id
1 'polypeptide(L)'
;MLAQLTKKADGSWGVVMRREIYQHNHSISEDIYRYYPGIRHVSVDSPLLPGVEVLPEAKAGTTSIYDYIRSNSNHRVTMDDVRNLIARLKPKRTALSENDAVAEMVLDFDLQSPKNVSTVNENVAEKPALFH
;
A
#
# COMPACT_ATOMS: atom_id res chain seq x y z
N MET A 1 5.25 3.25 -27.90
CA MET A 1 6.03 2.87 -29.11
C MET A 1 5.21 3.30 -30.30
N LEU A 2 5.75 4.23 -31.10
CA LEU A 2 5.01 4.81 -32.22
C LEU A 2 5.70 4.42 -33.52
N ALA A 3 4.92 3.83 -34.44
CA ALA A 3 5.37 3.53 -35.79
C ALA A 3 4.94 4.67 -36.70
N GLN A 4 5.89 5.24 -37.44
CA GLN A 4 5.63 6.30 -38.41
C GLN A 4 6.01 5.81 -39.80
N LEU A 5 5.11 5.98 -40.77
CA LEU A 5 5.39 5.70 -42.17
C LEU A 5 6.12 6.90 -42.78
N THR A 6 7.30 6.67 -43.34
CA THR A 6 8.15 7.71 -43.94
C THR A 6 8.53 7.33 -45.37
N LYS A 7 8.41 8.29 -46.28
CA LYS A 7 8.92 8.16 -47.65
C LYS A 7 10.40 8.50 -47.67
N LYS A 8 11.23 7.57 -48.17
CA LYS A 8 12.68 7.74 -48.32
C LYS A 8 12.99 8.57 -49.56
N ALA A 9 14.23 9.07 -49.64
CA ALA A 9 14.70 9.90 -50.76
C ALA A 9 14.67 9.17 -52.11
N ASP A 10 14.78 7.84 -52.11
CA ASP A 10 14.65 6.97 -53.29
C ASP A 10 13.19 6.72 -53.72
N GLY A 11 12.22 7.32 -53.02
CA GLY A 11 10.79 7.16 -53.29
C GLY A 11 10.14 5.94 -52.65
N SER A 12 10.91 5.04 -52.04
CA SER A 12 10.38 3.87 -51.32
C SER A 12 9.79 4.28 -49.96
N TRP A 13 8.86 3.46 -49.45
CA TRP A 13 8.27 3.66 -48.14
C TRP A 13 8.96 2.79 -47.10
N GLY A 14 9.19 3.34 -45.91
CA GLY A 14 9.72 2.63 -44.76
C GLY A 14 8.92 2.91 -43.50
N VAL A 15 8.87 1.94 -42.59
CA VAL A 15 8.32 2.13 -41.24
C VAL A 15 9.47 2.49 -40.31
N VAL A 16 9.38 3.64 -39.67
CA VAL A 16 10.31 4.08 -38.64
C VAL A 16 9.66 3.84 -37.29
N MET A 17 10.30 3.02 -36.46
CA MET A 17 9.91 2.80 -35.09
C MET A 17 10.56 3.86 -34.21
N ARG A 18 9.77 4.77 -33.65
CA ARG A 18 10.25 5.70 -32.62
C ARG A 18 10.01 5.07 -31.25
N ARG A 19 11.11 4.85 -30.52
CA ARG A 19 11.07 4.48 -29.11
C ARG A 19 11.16 5.75 -28.30
N GLU A 20 10.07 6.13 -27.66
CA GLU A 20 10.08 7.17 -26.63
C GLU A 20 10.79 6.61 -25.41
N ILE A 21 11.89 7.25 -25.02
CA ILE A 21 12.62 6.92 -23.79
C ILE A 21 12.19 7.96 -22.77
N TYR A 22 11.34 7.55 -21.84
CA TYR A 22 10.95 8.37 -20.70
C TYR A 22 12.00 8.19 -19.61
N GLN A 23 12.84 9.20 -19.45
CA GLN A 23 13.82 9.29 -18.38
C GLN A 23 13.65 10.61 -17.65
N HIS A 24 14.09 10.63 -16.40
CA HIS A 24 14.18 11.87 -15.64
C HIS A 24 15.31 12.73 -16.22
N ASN A 25 15.08 14.04 -16.27
CA ASN A 25 16.09 15.04 -16.68
C ASN A 25 17.16 15.30 -15.59
N HIS A 26 17.09 14.59 -14.47
CA HIS A 26 18.00 14.66 -13.35
C HIS A 26 18.12 13.29 -12.68
N SER A 27 19.18 13.10 -11.89
CA SER A 27 19.32 11.91 -11.06
C SER A 27 18.30 11.96 -9.93
N ILE A 28 17.48 10.92 -9.80
CA ILE A 28 16.58 10.77 -8.65
C ILE A 28 17.31 9.98 -7.58
N SER A 29 17.45 10.59 -6.40
CA SER A 29 17.91 9.86 -5.23
C SER A 29 16.82 8.92 -4.73
N GLU A 30 17.23 7.83 -4.10
CA GLU A 30 16.32 6.91 -3.42
C GLU A 30 15.42 7.65 -2.41
N ASP A 31 15.97 8.65 -1.71
CA ASP A 31 15.19 9.45 -0.76
C ASP A 31 14.06 10.22 -1.43
N ILE A 32 14.29 10.81 -2.61
CA ILE A 32 13.24 11.50 -3.38
C ILE A 32 12.22 10.48 -3.90
N TYR A 33 12.68 9.35 -4.42
CA TYR A 33 11.83 8.29 -4.96
C TYR A 33 10.83 7.73 -3.93
N ARG A 34 11.25 7.61 -2.65
CA ARG A 34 10.41 7.12 -1.56
C ARG A 34 9.14 7.94 -1.31
N TYR A 35 9.13 9.21 -1.72
CA TYR A 35 7.97 10.09 -1.57
C TYR A 35 7.04 10.08 -2.79
N TYR A 36 7.37 9.33 -3.84
CA TYR A 36 6.55 9.31 -5.05
C TYR A 36 5.20 8.64 -4.78
N PRO A 37 4.08 9.19 -5.30
CA PRO A 37 2.75 8.64 -5.08
C PRO A 37 2.63 7.16 -5.45
N GLY A 38 3.28 6.71 -6.53
CA GLY A 38 3.22 5.31 -6.97
C GLY A 38 3.84 4.31 -5.98
N ILE A 39 4.80 4.75 -5.16
CA ILE A 39 5.41 3.92 -4.13
C ILE A 39 4.73 4.12 -2.77
N ARG A 40 4.13 5.29 -2.52
CA ARG A 40 3.41 5.58 -1.28
C ARG A 40 1.96 5.09 -1.26
N HIS A 41 1.31 4.95 -2.41
CA HIS A 41 -0.10 4.59 -2.48
C HIS A 41 -0.27 3.16 -2.98
N VAL A 42 -1.06 2.38 -2.24
CA VAL A 42 -1.57 1.09 -2.72
C VAL A 42 -2.81 1.37 -3.58
N SER A 43 -2.71 1.00 -4.87
CA SER A 43 -3.82 1.11 -5.83
C SER A 43 -4.96 0.15 -5.45
N VAL A 44 -6.19 0.47 -5.84
CA VAL A 44 -7.34 -0.45 -5.68
C VAL A 44 -7.21 -1.71 -6.53
N ASP A 45 -6.51 -1.61 -7.67
CA ASP A 45 -6.26 -2.76 -8.55
C ASP A 45 -4.99 -3.53 -8.15
N SER A 46 -4.41 -3.21 -6.98
CA SER A 46 -3.20 -3.86 -6.52
C SER A 46 -3.48 -5.33 -6.15
N PRO A 47 -2.63 -6.29 -6.56
CA PRO A 47 -2.75 -7.67 -6.11
C PRO A 47 -2.56 -7.82 -4.58
N LEU A 48 -2.10 -6.77 -3.90
CA LEU A 48 -1.97 -6.71 -2.44
C LEU A 48 -3.31 -6.46 -1.74
N LEU A 49 -4.30 -5.87 -2.43
CA LEU A 49 -5.56 -5.45 -1.80
C LEU A 49 -6.33 -6.58 -1.13
N PRO A 50 -6.49 -7.77 -1.73
CA PRO A 50 -7.19 -8.87 -1.07
C PRO A 50 -6.58 -9.20 0.31
N GLY A 51 -5.25 -9.15 0.43
CA GLY A 51 -4.57 -9.35 1.70
C GLY A 51 -4.72 -8.19 2.69
N VAL A 52 -4.86 -6.96 2.19
CA VAL A 52 -5.13 -5.78 3.02
C VAL A 52 -6.58 -5.77 3.53
N GLU A 53 -7.54 -6.26 2.75
CA GLU A 53 -8.97 -6.28 3.09
C GLU A 53 -9.30 -7.34 4.16
N VAL A 54 -8.60 -8.49 4.17
CA VAL A 54 -8.82 -9.56 5.16
C VAL A 54 -8.22 -9.27 6.55
N LEU A 55 -7.25 -8.35 6.64
CA LEU A 55 -6.61 -8.01 7.91
C LEU A 55 -7.56 -7.28 8.89
N PRO A 56 -8.35 -6.29 8.43
CA PRO A 56 -9.50 -5.77 9.19
C PRO A 56 -10.44 -6.86 9.71
N GLU A 57 -10.77 -7.88 8.88
CA GLU A 57 -11.67 -8.98 9.27
C GLU A 57 -11.08 -9.85 10.39
N ALA A 58 -9.75 -9.95 10.45
CA ALA A 58 -9.02 -10.61 11.54
C ALA A 58 -8.87 -9.74 12.81
N LYS A 59 -9.54 -8.59 12.89
CA LYS A 59 -9.40 -7.56 13.95
C LYS A 59 -7.97 -7.01 14.05
N ALA A 60 -7.22 -7.03 12.96
CA ALA A 60 -5.87 -6.50 12.95
C ALA A 60 -5.89 -4.97 12.92
N GLY A 61 -5.14 -4.35 13.83
CA GLY A 61 -5.02 -2.89 13.91
C GLY A 61 -4.34 -2.26 12.69
N THR A 62 -4.41 -0.93 12.60
CA THR A 62 -3.76 -0.14 11.53
C THR A 62 -2.26 -0.43 11.37
N THR A 63 -1.59 -0.78 12.47
CA THR A 63 -0.17 -1.17 12.49
C THR A 63 0.08 -2.50 11.77
N SER A 64 -0.81 -3.48 11.95
CA SER A 64 -0.68 -4.77 11.25
C SER A 64 -0.83 -4.62 9.74
N ILE A 65 -1.71 -3.71 9.30
CA ILE A 65 -1.88 -3.40 7.87
C ILE A 65 -0.62 -2.70 7.33
N TYR A 66 -0.05 -1.77 8.10
CA TYR A 66 1.23 -1.13 7.77
C TYR A 66 2.36 -2.15 7.58
N ASP A 67 2.55 -3.04 8.55
CA ASP A 67 3.61 -4.05 8.52
C ASP A 67 3.41 -5.04 7.38
N TYR A 68 2.17 -5.45 7.11
CA TYR A 68 1.83 -6.32 6.00
C TYR A 68 2.21 -5.70 4.65
N ILE A 69 1.83 -4.45 4.38
CA ILE A 69 2.12 -3.79 3.11
C ILE A 69 3.64 -3.70 2.89
N ARG A 70 4.41 -3.34 3.94
CA ARG A 70 5.87 -3.19 3.83
C ARG A 70 6.60 -4.52 3.74
N SER A 71 6.06 -5.58 4.32
CA SER A 71 6.67 -6.92 4.26
C SER A 71 6.38 -7.65 2.95
N ASN A 72 5.29 -7.30 2.28
CA ASN A 72 4.81 -8.00 1.07
C ASN A 72 4.94 -7.18 -0.22
N SER A 73 5.54 -5.98 -0.16
CA SER A 73 5.69 -5.14 -1.34
C SER A 73 6.83 -4.13 -1.25
N ASN A 74 7.16 -3.51 -2.38
CA ASN A 74 8.12 -2.41 -2.45
C ASN A 74 7.52 -1.05 -2.03
N HIS A 75 6.27 -1.01 -1.56
CA HIS A 75 5.66 0.23 -1.14
C HIS A 75 6.35 0.83 0.09
N ARG A 76 6.41 2.15 0.13
CA ARG A 76 6.98 2.95 1.23
C ARG A 76 5.88 3.73 1.93
N VAL A 77 4.80 3.04 2.28
CA VAL A 77 3.66 3.64 2.99
C VAL A 77 4.08 4.22 4.33
N THR A 78 3.45 5.32 4.71
CA THR A 78 3.42 5.83 6.08
C THR A 78 2.13 5.38 6.79
N MET A 79 2.05 5.60 8.11
CA MET A 79 0.79 5.36 8.83
C MET A 79 -0.37 6.19 8.26
N ASP A 80 -0.12 7.43 7.83
CA ASP A 80 -1.16 8.26 7.23
C ASP A 80 -1.65 7.70 5.89
N ASP A 81 -0.77 7.12 5.08
CA ASP A 81 -1.16 6.44 3.84
C ASP A 81 -2.07 5.25 4.12
N VAL A 82 -1.79 4.50 5.19
CA VAL A 82 -2.61 3.36 5.63
C VAL A 82 -3.97 3.83 6.14
N ARG A 83 -4.02 4.90 6.94
CA ARG A 83 -5.29 5.50 7.39
C ARG A 83 -6.15 5.95 6.21
N ASN A 84 -5.54 6.62 5.24
CA ASN A 84 -6.21 7.06 4.01
C ASN A 84 -6.68 5.88 3.15
N LEU A 85 -5.90 4.80 3.07
CA LEU A 85 -6.28 3.58 2.37
C LEU A 85 -7.50 2.93 3.03
N ILE A 86 -7.49 2.76 4.36
CA ILE A 86 -8.62 2.19 5.11
C ILE A 86 -9.87 3.07 4.93
N ALA A 87 -9.75 4.38 5.05
CA ALA A 87 -10.87 5.30 4.84
C ALA A 87 -11.49 5.19 3.43
N ARG A 88 -10.68 4.86 2.41
CA ARG A 88 -11.16 4.59 1.05
C ARG A 88 -11.83 3.22 0.90
N LEU A 89 -11.36 2.23 1.64
CA LEU A 89 -11.88 0.85 1.60
C LEU A 89 -13.17 0.70 2.42
N LYS A 90 -13.40 1.56 3.42
CA LYS A 90 -14.64 1.55 4.21
C LYS A 90 -15.87 1.64 3.28
N PRO A 91 -16.78 0.66 3.31
CA PRO A 91 -18.00 0.72 2.52
C PRO A 91 -18.87 1.92 2.95
N LYS A 92 -19.66 2.47 2.03
CA LYS A 92 -20.73 3.42 2.37
C LYS A 92 -21.78 2.68 3.20
N ARG A 93 -21.62 2.71 4.54
CA ARG A 93 -22.52 2.22 5.60
C ARG A 93 -23.87 1.67 5.10
N THR A 94 -23.91 0.40 4.73
CA THR A 94 -25.14 -0.37 4.59
C THR A 94 -25.02 -1.58 5.52
N ALA A 95 -25.83 -1.58 6.58
CA ALA A 95 -26.05 -2.65 7.57
C ALA A 95 -24.89 -3.66 7.73
N LEU A 96 -23.90 -3.30 8.56
CA LEU A 96 -22.77 -4.15 8.91
C LEU A 96 -23.20 -5.29 9.86
N SER A 97 -22.58 -6.45 9.70
CA SER A 97 -22.69 -7.58 10.65
C SER A 97 -22.05 -7.23 12.00
N GLU A 98 -22.43 -7.89 13.10
CA GLU A 98 -21.90 -7.59 14.44
C GLU A 98 -20.36 -7.71 14.52
N ASN A 99 -19.77 -8.63 13.77
CA ASN A 99 -18.30 -8.78 13.70
C ASN A 99 -17.63 -7.62 12.94
N ASP A 100 -18.26 -7.14 11.87
CA ASP A 100 -17.79 -5.97 11.12
C ASP A 100 -17.85 -4.70 11.98
N ALA A 101 -18.88 -4.59 12.84
CA ALA A 101 -19.01 -3.47 13.76
C ALA A 101 -17.86 -3.38 14.78
N VAL A 102 -17.36 -4.53 15.27
CA VAL A 102 -16.22 -4.56 16.20
C VAL A 102 -14.92 -4.19 15.49
N ALA A 103 -14.68 -4.73 14.28
CA ALA A 103 -13.51 -4.37 13.48
C ALA A 103 -13.49 -2.87 13.16
N GLU A 104 -14.63 -2.32 12.73
CA GLU A 104 -14.78 -0.89 12.46
C GLU A 104 -14.57 -0.03 13.72
N MET A 105 -15.03 -0.48 14.89
CA MET A 105 -14.80 0.23 16.16
C MET A 105 -13.32 0.28 16.54
N VAL A 106 -12.59 -0.82 16.38
CA VAL A 106 -11.14 -0.88 16.64
C VAL A 106 -10.38 0.02 15.67
N LEU A 107 -10.75 -0.02 14.38
CA LEU A 107 -10.17 0.87 13.37
C LEU A 107 -10.48 2.33 13.66
N ASP A 108 -11.71 2.68 14.01
CA ASP A 108 -12.08 4.06 14.38
C ASP A 108 -11.32 4.53 15.63
N PHE A 109 -11.13 3.67 16.62
CA PHE A 109 -10.33 3.97 17.80
C PHE A 109 -8.87 4.29 17.42
N ASP A 110 -8.23 3.46 16.58
CA ASP A 110 -6.87 3.71 16.09
C ASP A 110 -6.78 4.99 15.23
N LEU A 111 -7.85 5.32 14.51
CA LEU A 111 -7.92 6.52 13.67
C LEU A 111 -8.10 7.83 14.47
N GLN A 112 -8.71 7.78 15.65
CA GLN A 112 -8.97 8.97 16.47
C GLN A 112 -7.70 9.65 16.98
N SER A 113 -6.61 8.91 17.14
CA SER A 113 -5.35 9.49 17.60
C SER A 113 -4.16 8.67 17.10
N PRO A 114 -3.08 9.32 16.63
CA PRO A 114 -1.88 8.62 16.20
C PRO A 114 -1.15 7.89 17.35
N LYS A 115 -1.53 8.13 18.61
CA LYS A 115 -1.02 7.40 19.78
C LYS A 115 -1.84 6.15 20.10
N ASN A 116 -2.98 5.97 19.48
CA ASN A 116 -3.81 4.78 19.65
C ASN A 116 -3.19 3.69 18.78
N VAL A 117 -2.58 2.71 19.45
CA VAL A 117 -1.98 1.54 18.80
C VAL A 117 -2.64 0.32 19.41
N SER A 118 -3.53 -0.34 18.69
CA SER A 118 -4.16 -1.62 19.08
C SER A 118 -3.19 -2.81 18.95
N THR A 119 -1.96 -2.67 19.46
CA THR A 119 -1.02 -3.80 19.51
C THR A 119 -1.31 -4.64 20.75
N VAL A 120 -1.65 -5.91 20.53
CA VAL A 120 -1.61 -6.93 21.58
C VAL A 120 -0.18 -7.41 21.66
N ASN A 121 0.60 -6.91 22.61
CA ASN A 121 1.87 -7.54 22.96
C ASN A 121 1.53 -8.76 23.81
N GLU A 122 1.64 -9.97 23.24
CA GLU A 122 1.69 -11.17 24.07
C GLU A 122 2.95 -11.05 24.93
N ASN A 123 2.77 -10.85 26.24
CA ASN A 123 3.87 -10.98 27.17
C ASN A 123 4.39 -12.41 27.03
N VAL A 124 5.58 -12.57 26.41
CA VAL A 124 6.32 -13.83 26.47
C VAL A 124 6.54 -14.08 27.95
N ALA A 125 5.80 -15.03 28.52
CA ALA A 125 5.94 -15.41 29.90
C ALA A 125 7.41 -15.81 30.13
N GLU A 126 8.16 -14.95 30.82
CA GLU A 126 9.45 -15.33 31.36
C GLU A 126 9.23 -16.56 32.22
N LYS A 127 9.81 -17.69 31.80
CA LYS A 127 9.80 -18.93 32.59
C LYS A 127 10.31 -18.59 33.99
N PRO A 128 9.60 -18.98 35.07
CA PRO A 128 10.11 -18.76 36.41
C PRO A 128 11.42 -19.55 36.56
N ALA A 129 12.49 -18.83 36.89
CA ALA A 129 13.77 -19.43 37.23
C ALA A 129 13.56 -20.37 38.43
N LEU A 130 13.74 -21.67 38.20
CA LEU A 130 13.88 -22.64 39.26
C LEU A 130 15.25 -22.42 39.90
N PHE A 131 15.25 -21.87 41.12
CA PHE A 131 16.42 -21.89 41.99
C PHE A 131 16.61 -23.33 42.50
N HIS A 132 17.77 -23.91 42.23
CA HIS A 132 18.28 -25.14 42.85
C HIS A 132 19.20 -24.80 44.02
#